data_AF-A0A2V8RRS5-F1
#
_entry.id   AF-A0A2V8RRS5-F1
#
_cell.length_a   1.000
_cell.length_b   1.000
_cell.length_c   1.000
_cell.angle_alpha   90.00
_cell.angle_beta   90.00
_cell.angle_gamma   90.00
#
_symmetry.space_group_name_H-M   'P 1'
#
loop_
_entity.id
_entity.type
_entity.pdbx_description
1 polymer ?
#
loop_
_entity_poly.entity_id
_entity_poly.type
_entity_poly.pdbx_seq_one_letter_code
_entity_poly.pdbx_strand_id
1 'polypeptide(L)'
;MPTSPKTIEEKIDRMLTAWRTIAPTKSFGGMTLAQFEAVAAPSLASRQRINELEDETTREKASRDQADAAFMGTAQQVVAGVLADPTEGPDGALYEALGYTPKRDRKSGLHRSKRGEQSTK
;
A
#
# COMPACT_ATOMS: atom_id res chain seq x y z
N MET A 1 -10.41 37.78 10.00
CA MET A 1 -10.11 37.92 8.56
C MET A 1 -10.48 36.61 7.88
N PRO A 2 -11.30 36.58 6.82
CA PRO A 2 -11.55 35.33 6.10
C PRO A 2 -10.24 34.87 5.45
N THR A 3 -9.73 33.71 5.87
CA THR A 3 -8.50 33.11 5.35
C THR A 3 -8.63 32.84 3.86
N SER A 4 -7.56 33.08 3.11
CA SER A 4 -7.51 32.76 1.67
C SER A 4 -7.55 31.23 1.47
N PRO A 5 -8.25 30.73 0.43
CA PRO A 5 -8.19 29.31 0.07
C PRO A 5 -6.76 28.86 -0.15
N LYS A 6 -6.40 27.69 0.36
CA LYS A 6 -5.05 27.11 0.24
C LYS A 6 -4.99 26.09 -0.90
N THR A 7 -6.12 25.53 -1.30
CA THR A 7 -6.19 24.60 -2.44
C THR A 7 -7.06 25.17 -3.57
N ILE A 8 -6.87 24.63 -4.78
CA ILE A 8 -7.71 24.98 -5.93
C ILE A 8 -9.16 24.54 -5.71
N GLU A 9 -9.38 23.41 -5.03
CA GLU A 9 -10.71 22.92 -4.69
C GLU A 9 -11.46 23.88 -3.75
N GLU A 10 -10.81 24.29 -2.65
CA GLU A 10 -11.36 25.30 -1.73
C GLU A 10 -11.64 26.63 -2.45
N LYS A 11 -10.81 26.99 -3.44
CA LYS A 11 -11.00 28.19 -4.25
C LYS A 11 -12.23 28.07 -5.15
N ILE A 12 -12.41 26.92 -5.82
CA ILE A 12 -13.59 26.63 -6.64
C ILE A 12 -14.85 26.71 -5.77
N ASP A 13 -14.88 26.01 -4.63
CA ASP A 13 -16.03 25.98 -3.73
C ASP A 13 -16.38 27.37 -3.20
N ARG A 14 -15.38 28.16 -2.81
CA ARG A 14 -15.61 29.53 -2.34
C ARG A 14 -16.20 30.40 -3.45
N MET A 15 -15.68 30.31 -4.68
CA MET A 15 -16.19 31.09 -5.81
C MET A 15 -17.62 30.71 -6.17
N LEU A 16 -17.92 29.40 -6.26
CA LEU A 16 -19.26 28.91 -6.55
C LEU A 16 -20.25 29.30 -5.46
N THR A 17 -19.90 29.09 -4.19
CA THR A 17 -20.75 29.43 -3.04
C THR A 17 -21.03 30.92 -2.98
N ALA A 18 -20.01 31.76 -3.17
CA ALA A 18 -20.19 33.21 -3.17
C ALA A 18 -21.11 33.69 -4.30
N TRP A 19 -20.91 33.19 -5.52
CA TRP A 19 -21.76 33.57 -6.66
C TRP A 19 -23.20 33.09 -6.46
N ARG A 20 -23.40 31.83 -6.05
CA ARG A 20 -24.73 31.26 -5.76
C ARG A 20 -25.49 32.04 -4.69
N THR A 21 -24.78 32.56 -3.69
CA THR A 21 -25.41 33.26 -2.55
C THR A 21 -25.69 34.73 -2.87
N ILE A 22 -24.75 35.43 -3.50
CA ILE A 22 -24.79 36.89 -3.63
C ILE A 22 -25.48 37.31 -4.94
N ALA A 23 -25.28 36.57 -6.03
CA ALA A 23 -25.69 37.01 -7.35
C ALA A 23 -26.09 35.86 -8.29
N PRO A 24 -27.02 34.96 -7.91
CA PRO A 24 -27.32 33.73 -8.65
C PRO A 24 -27.85 33.98 -10.07
N THR A 25 -28.48 35.13 -10.32
CA THR A 25 -29.06 35.49 -11.62
C THR A 25 -28.17 36.39 -12.47
N LYS A 26 -27.03 36.86 -11.93
CA LYS A 26 -26.10 37.73 -12.66
C LYS A 26 -25.13 36.91 -13.49
N SER A 27 -24.76 37.46 -14.64
CA SER A 27 -23.68 36.94 -15.48
C SER A 27 -22.40 37.75 -15.23
N PHE A 28 -21.26 37.08 -15.18
CA PHE A 28 -19.94 37.70 -15.08
C PHE A 28 -19.04 37.15 -16.18
N GLY A 29 -18.25 38.01 -16.83
CA GLY A 29 -17.35 37.59 -17.91
C GLY A 29 -18.06 36.91 -19.10
N GLY A 30 -19.34 37.25 -19.34
CA GLY A 30 -20.16 36.60 -20.36
C GLY A 30 -20.68 35.21 -20.00
N MET A 31 -20.51 34.78 -18.74
CA MET A 31 -20.87 33.44 -18.27
C MET A 31 -21.93 33.50 -17.17
N THR A 32 -22.88 32.56 -17.19
CA THR A 32 -23.86 32.35 -16.11
C THR A 32 -23.28 31.48 -14.99
N LEU A 33 -23.90 31.48 -13.81
CA LEU A 33 -23.52 30.58 -12.72
C LEU A 33 -23.50 29.11 -13.16
N ALA A 34 -24.53 28.66 -13.90
CA ALA A 34 -24.62 27.29 -14.38
C ALA A 34 -23.47 26.91 -15.34
N GLN A 35 -23.06 27.83 -16.21
CA GLN A 35 -21.91 27.60 -17.09
C GLN A 35 -20.60 27.55 -16.30
N PHE A 36 -20.45 28.38 -15.27
CA PHE A 36 -19.27 28.36 -14.42
C PHE A 36 -19.18 27.08 -13.58
N GLU A 37 -20.31 26.59 -13.06
CA GLU A 37 -20.42 25.28 -12.41
C GLU A 37 -20.00 24.15 -13.36
N ALA A 38 -20.44 24.21 -14.62
CA ALA A 38 -20.04 23.23 -15.64
C ALA A 38 -18.53 23.24 -15.93
N VAL A 39 -17.87 24.40 -15.86
CA VAL A 39 -16.40 24.52 -15.99
C VAL A 39 -15.68 23.91 -14.78
N ALA A 40 -16.24 24.04 -13.58
CA ALA A 40 -15.67 23.46 -12.36
C ALA A 40 -15.83 21.93 -12.29
N ALA A 41 -16.92 21.40 -12.86
CA ALA A 41 -17.33 20.01 -12.70
C ALA A 41 -16.24 18.97 -13.04
N PRO A 42 -15.48 19.05 -14.15
CA PRO A 42 -14.45 18.04 -14.47
C PRO A 42 -13.33 17.98 -13.43
N SER A 43 -12.98 19.14 -12.85
CA SER A 43 -11.94 19.26 -11.82
C SER A 43 -12.38 18.57 -10.52
N LEU A 44 -13.64 18.75 -10.13
CA LEU A 44 -14.22 18.11 -8.95
C LEU A 44 -14.43 16.60 -9.17
N ALA A 45 -14.93 16.21 -10.34
CA ALA A 45 -15.12 14.81 -10.71
C ALA A 45 -13.81 14.02 -10.71
N SER A 46 -12.71 14.61 -11.20
CA SER A 46 -11.39 13.98 -11.19
C SER A 46 -10.89 13.74 -9.77
N ARG A 47 -11.11 14.67 -8.84
CA ARG A 47 -10.74 14.49 -7.42
C ARG A 47 -11.54 13.39 -6.76
N GLN A 48 -12.86 13.37 -6.98
CA GLN A 48 -13.70 12.29 -6.49
C GLN A 48 -13.21 10.94 -7.04
N ARG A 49 -12.90 10.86 -8.33
CA ARG A 49 -12.40 9.62 -8.94
C ARG A 49 -11.06 9.16 -8.35
N ILE A 50 -10.16 10.09 -8.04
CA ILE A 50 -8.89 9.77 -7.37
C ILE A 50 -9.15 9.14 -6.01
N ASN A 51 -10.02 9.74 -5.20
CA ASN A 51 -10.35 9.21 -3.88
C ASN A 51 -10.95 7.79 -3.98
N GLU A 52 -11.86 7.56 -4.94
CA GLU A 52 -12.42 6.23 -5.20
C GLU A 52 -11.34 5.19 -5.56
N LEU A 53 -10.37 5.57 -6.39
CA LEU A 53 -9.27 4.71 -6.81
C LEU A 53 -8.28 4.42 -5.67
N GLU A 54 -8.06 5.38 -4.77
CA GLU A 54 -7.24 5.19 -3.58
C GLU A 54 -7.88 4.18 -2.62
N ASP A 55 -9.19 4.29 -2.43
CA ASP A 55 -9.97 3.32 -1.65
C ASP A 55 -9.95 1.93 -2.29
N GLU A 56 -10.12 1.85 -3.60
CA GLU A 56 -10.04 0.59 -4.36
C GLU A 56 -8.65 -0.04 -4.26
N THR A 57 -7.60 0.76 -4.45
CA THR A 57 -6.21 0.32 -4.29
C THR A 57 -5.96 -0.23 -2.88
N THR A 58 -6.51 0.40 -1.86
CA THR A 58 -6.37 -0.05 -0.46
C THR A 58 -7.05 -1.40 -0.25
N ARG A 59 -8.26 -1.58 -0.79
CA ARG A 59 -8.98 -2.86 -0.74
C ARG A 59 -8.22 -3.98 -1.45
N GLU A 60 -7.72 -3.72 -2.66
CA GLU A 60 -6.97 -4.70 -3.44
C GLU A 60 -5.65 -5.10 -2.77
N LYS A 61 -4.95 -4.15 -2.15
CA LYS A 61 -3.76 -4.46 -1.33
C LYS A 61 -4.10 -5.40 -0.18
N ALA A 62 -5.19 -5.14 0.55
CA ALA A 62 -5.62 -6.02 1.63
C ALA A 62 -6.01 -7.42 1.13
N SER A 63 -6.70 -7.50 0.00
CA SER A 63 -7.05 -8.79 -0.62
C SER A 63 -5.82 -9.59 -1.03
N ARG A 64 -4.85 -8.93 -1.69
CA ARG A 64 -3.57 -9.54 -2.03
C ARG A 64 -2.84 -10.05 -0.79
N ASP A 65 -2.70 -9.21 0.24
CA ASP A 65 -1.95 -9.58 1.45
C ASP A 65 -2.60 -10.79 2.15
N GLN A 66 -3.93 -10.89 2.14
CA GLN A 66 -4.65 -12.07 2.63
C GLN A 66 -4.39 -13.32 1.77
N ALA A 67 -4.42 -13.18 0.45
CA ALA A 67 -4.14 -14.29 -0.48
C ALA A 67 -2.70 -14.80 -0.34
N ASP A 68 -1.73 -13.89 -0.24
CA ASP A 68 -0.32 -14.21 -0.04
C ASP A 68 -0.09 -14.93 1.30
N ALA A 69 -0.76 -14.49 2.37
CA ALA A 69 -0.70 -15.18 3.66
C ALA A 69 -1.23 -16.62 3.58
N ALA A 70 -2.35 -16.83 2.88
CA ALA A 70 -2.90 -18.16 2.66
C ALA A 70 -1.96 -19.05 1.82
N PHE A 71 -1.42 -18.50 0.73
CA PHE A 71 -0.42 -19.17 -0.10
C PHE A 71 0.80 -19.59 0.72
N MET A 72 1.35 -18.69 1.53
CA MET A 72 2.54 -18.98 2.35
C MET A 72 2.30 -20.09 3.36
N GLY A 73 1.09 -20.21 3.90
CA GLY A 73 0.71 -21.35 4.76
C GLY A 73 0.83 -22.69 4.02
N THR A 74 0.30 -22.77 2.80
CA THR A 74 0.42 -23.98 1.96
C THR A 74 1.86 -24.21 1.48
N ALA A 75 2.57 -23.16 1.08
CA ALA A 75 3.94 -23.24 0.61
C ALA A 75 4.87 -23.84 1.68
N GLN A 76 4.69 -23.47 2.96
CA GLN A 76 5.46 -24.04 4.06
C GLN A 76 5.23 -25.55 4.22
N GLN A 77 4.00 -26.04 3.99
CA GLN A 77 3.70 -27.48 4.02
C GLN A 77 4.41 -28.23 2.89
N VAL A 78 4.41 -27.66 1.68
CA VAL A 78 5.12 -28.23 0.53
C VAL A 78 6.61 -28.32 0.84
N VAL A 79 7.21 -27.26 1.38
CA VAL A 79 8.62 -27.23 1.74
C VAL A 79 8.95 -28.23 2.84
N ALA A 80 8.09 -28.39 3.84
CA ALA A 80 8.25 -29.43 4.84
C ALA A 80 8.22 -30.84 4.22
N GLY A 81 7.36 -31.07 3.22
CA GLY A 81 7.35 -32.29 2.42
C GLY A 81 8.67 -32.53 1.68
N VAL A 82 9.18 -31.53 0.96
CA VAL A 82 10.47 -31.61 0.25
C VAL A 82 11.62 -31.95 1.20
N LEU A 83 11.62 -31.39 2.41
CA LEU A 83 12.64 -31.69 3.42
C LEU A 83 12.57 -33.11 3.97
N ALA A 84 11.37 -33.70 4.00
CA ALA A 84 11.12 -35.05 4.55
C ALA A 84 11.17 -36.16 3.49
N ASP A 85 11.16 -35.80 2.21
CA ASP A 85 11.16 -36.75 1.11
C ASP A 85 12.54 -37.42 0.95
N PRO A 86 12.60 -38.76 0.82
CA PRO A 86 13.86 -39.50 0.76
C PRO A 86 14.61 -39.37 -0.57
N THR A 87 13.96 -38.91 -1.64
CA THR A 87 14.56 -38.64 -2.95
C THR A 87 14.95 -37.18 -3.14
N GLU A 88 14.33 -36.30 -2.36
CA GLU A 88 14.72 -34.89 -2.21
C GLU A 88 15.45 -34.69 -0.87
N GLY A 89 15.30 -33.50 -0.27
CA GLY A 89 15.80 -33.22 1.06
C GLY A 89 16.49 -31.85 1.18
N PRO A 90 17.11 -31.58 2.34
CA PRO A 90 17.65 -30.26 2.69
C PRO A 90 18.87 -29.82 1.86
N ASP A 91 19.47 -30.71 1.09
CA ASP A 91 20.58 -30.43 0.17
C ASP A 91 20.21 -30.65 -1.31
N GLY A 92 18.93 -30.94 -1.58
CA GLY A 92 18.41 -31.20 -2.92
C GLY A 92 18.32 -29.95 -3.79
N ALA A 93 18.43 -30.13 -5.11
CA ALA A 93 18.38 -29.04 -6.08
C ALA A 93 17.01 -28.32 -6.08
N LEU A 94 15.92 -29.04 -5.80
CA LEU A 94 14.59 -28.45 -5.70
C LEU A 94 14.48 -27.48 -4.52
N TYR A 95 15.01 -27.85 -3.35
CA TYR A 95 14.98 -26.99 -2.16
C TYR A 95 15.75 -25.67 -2.39
N GLU A 96 16.89 -25.75 -3.05
CA GLU A 96 17.69 -24.59 -3.46
C GLU A 96 16.95 -23.72 -4.49
N ALA A 97 16.34 -24.34 -5.52
CA ALA A 97 15.58 -23.64 -6.55
C ALA A 97 14.33 -22.92 -6.02
N LEU A 98 13.74 -23.42 -4.92
CA LEU A 98 12.66 -22.74 -4.19
C LEU A 98 13.15 -21.49 -3.42
N GLY A 99 14.44 -21.19 -3.45
CA GLY A 99 15.04 -20.01 -2.83
C GLY A 99 15.50 -20.21 -1.39
N TYR A 100 15.48 -21.45 -0.88
CA TYR A 100 15.98 -21.76 0.46
C TYR A 100 17.48 -22.07 0.44
N THR A 101 18.18 -21.73 1.53
CA THR A 101 19.60 -22.11 1.68
C THR A 101 19.74 -23.59 2.05
N PRO A 102 20.44 -24.40 1.22
CA PRO A 102 20.75 -25.80 1.51
C PRO A 102 21.52 -26.00 2.82
N LYS A 103 21.40 -27.17 3.46
CA LYS A 103 22.06 -27.46 4.74
C LYS A 103 23.60 -27.42 4.63
N ARG A 104 24.17 -27.88 3.52
CA ARG A 104 25.62 -27.83 3.23
C ARG A 104 26.18 -26.40 3.24
N ASP A 105 25.35 -25.42 2.90
CA ASP A 105 25.74 -24.00 2.79
C ASP A 105 25.40 -23.19 4.05
N ARG A 106 24.59 -23.76 4.96
CA ARG A 106 24.31 -23.14 6.26
C ARG A 106 25.53 -23.25 7.16
N LYS A 107 26.27 -22.15 7.30
CA LYS A 107 27.33 -22.02 8.32
C LYS A 107 26.73 -22.23 9.72
N SER A 108 27.22 -23.21 10.48
CA SER A 108 26.76 -23.54 11.84
C SER A 108 27.14 -22.50 12.91
N GLY A 109 27.37 -21.25 12.51
CA GLY A 109 28.12 -20.25 13.25
C GLY A 109 27.39 -19.68 14.47
N LEU A 110 27.38 -20.44 15.57
CA LEU A 110 27.33 -19.92 16.93
C LEU A 110 28.14 -20.83 17.88
N HIS A 111 29.46 -20.64 17.94
CA HIS A 111 30.27 -21.23 19.01
C HIS A 111 30.08 -20.40 20.30
N ARG A 112 29.32 -20.92 21.28
CA ARG A 112 29.39 -20.41 22.66
C ARG A 112 30.74 -20.82 23.24
N SER A 113 31.71 -19.91 23.28
CA SER A 113 32.91 -20.13 24.09
C SER A 113 32.47 -20.22 25.56
N LYS A 114 32.80 -21.32 26.23
CA LYS A 114 32.58 -21.45 27.68
C LYS A 114 33.42 -20.36 28.35
N ARG A 115 32.78 -19.40 29.01
CA ARG A 115 33.46 -18.50 29.95
C ARG A 115 33.94 -19.38 31.10
N GLY A 116 35.24 -19.69 31.08
CA GLY A 116 35.92 -20.48 32.09
C GLY A 116 35.80 -19.83 33.47
N GLU A 117 35.36 -20.66 34.41
CA GLU A 117 35.88 -20.83 35.76
C GLU A 117 37.17 -20.04 36.13
N GLN A 118 37.14 -19.50 37.36
CA GLN A 118 38.24 -19.06 38.24
C GLN A 118 38.67 -17.58 38.19
N SER A 119 38.23 -16.82 39.22
CA SER A 119 39.15 -16.15 40.16
C SER A 119 38.36 -15.73 41.41
N THR A 120 38.23 -16.65 42.36
CA THR A 120 37.87 -16.32 43.75
C THR A 120 39.09 -15.62 44.37
N LYS A 121 38.89 -14.44 44.96
CA LYS A 121 39.89 -13.75 45.78
C LYS A 121 40.01 -14.40 47.15
#